data_AF-A0A6B0UX06-F1
#
_entry.id   AF-A0A6B0UX06-F1
#
_cell.length_a   1.000
_cell.length_b   1.000
_cell.length_c   1.000
_cell.angle_alpha   90.00
_cell.angle_beta   90.00
_cell.angle_gamma   90.00
#
_symmetry.space_group_name_H-M   'P 1'
#
loop_
_entity.id
_entity.type
_entity.pdbx_description
1 polymer ?
#
loop_
_entity_poly.entity_id
_entity_poly.type
_entity_poly.pdbx_seq_one_letter_code
_entity_poly.pdbx_strand_id
1 'polypeptide(L)'
;SGSETFHSQGTAGYAFVGSACTSKNLGMVEDDANMFTGTHTFVHEVGHVLGMYHDGDNRGAPECASTGGYIMAPSQGLHSVHTFSWCSSKQLYYFLSKPYANCLSSKTKTPGKALNAKVILKQAVPPQKVCELKHRGERITHIESFAGSKVYNLKHCDI
;
A
#
# COMPACT_ATOMS: atom_id res chain seq x y z
N SER A 1 21.09 -11.09 11.45
CA SER A 1 21.58 -10.79 10.09
C SER A 1 20.36 -10.54 9.22
N GLY A 2 20.12 -9.28 8.83
CA GLY A 2 19.03 -8.91 7.92
C GLY A 2 19.48 -9.07 6.47
N SER A 3 18.54 -9.35 5.57
CA SER A 3 18.85 -9.48 4.15
C SER A 3 19.37 -8.16 3.59
N GLU A 4 20.44 -8.17 2.79
CA GLU A 4 20.89 -6.98 2.04
C GLU A 4 20.03 -6.70 0.80
N THR A 5 18.95 -7.44 0.63
CA THR A 5 18.08 -7.36 -0.53
C THR A 5 17.22 -6.09 -0.47
N PHE A 6 17.47 -5.20 -1.42
CA PHE A 6 16.70 -3.99 -1.68
C PHE A 6 15.56 -4.33 -2.64
N HIS A 7 14.31 -3.97 -2.28
CA HIS A 7 13.15 -4.11 -3.14
C HIS A 7 12.50 -2.75 -3.36
N SER A 8 12.04 -2.53 -4.60
CA SER A 8 11.41 -1.30 -5.07
C SER A 8 10.14 -1.68 -5.82
N GLN A 9 9.01 -1.07 -5.44
CA GLN A 9 7.78 -1.10 -6.22
C GLN A 9 7.74 0.10 -7.16
N GLY A 10 8.51 0.03 -8.25
CA GLY A 10 8.65 1.15 -9.18
C GLY A 10 9.09 2.44 -8.47
N THR A 11 8.58 3.60 -8.91
CA THR A 11 8.95 4.91 -8.35
C THR A 11 8.28 5.28 -7.02
N ALA A 12 7.33 4.48 -6.50
CA ALA A 12 6.43 4.93 -5.42
C ALA A 12 6.82 4.50 -3.99
N GLY A 13 7.73 3.53 -3.83
CA GLY A 13 8.09 3.01 -2.50
C GLY A 13 9.37 2.18 -2.49
N TYR A 14 10.00 2.13 -1.30
CA TYR A 14 11.27 1.44 -1.05
C TYR A 14 11.34 0.86 0.36
N ALA A 15 11.82 -0.38 0.49
CA ALA A 15 12.09 -1.00 1.78
C ALA A 15 13.22 -2.04 1.74
N PHE A 16 13.87 -2.24 2.89
CA PHE A 16 14.79 -3.36 3.08
C PHE A 16 14.05 -4.59 3.58
N VAL A 17 14.21 -5.72 2.88
CA VAL A 17 13.49 -6.95 3.21
C VAL A 17 13.96 -7.54 4.55
N GLY A 18 13.02 -7.76 5.47
CA GLY A 18 13.27 -8.38 6.78
C GLY A 18 14.09 -7.49 7.72
N SER A 19 13.92 -6.16 7.61
CA SER A 19 14.72 -5.18 8.33
C SER A 19 14.16 -4.72 9.68
N ALA A 20 12.92 -5.09 10.03
CA ALA A 20 12.18 -4.55 11.19
C ALA A 20 12.98 -4.50 12.51
N CYS A 21 13.80 -5.52 12.79
CA CYS A 21 14.59 -5.63 14.02
C CYS A 21 16.09 -5.45 13.78
N THR A 22 16.46 -4.64 12.79
CA THR A 22 17.85 -4.36 12.42
C THR A 22 18.13 -2.86 12.44
N SER A 23 19.40 -2.45 12.35
CA SER A 23 19.77 -1.05 12.17
C SER A 23 19.31 -0.45 10.84
N LYS A 24 18.86 -1.28 9.88
CA LYS A 24 18.33 -0.87 8.57
C LYS A 24 16.79 -0.87 8.52
N ASN A 25 16.09 -0.83 9.66
CA ASN A 25 14.63 -0.77 9.72
C ASN A 25 14.10 0.51 9.04
N LEU A 26 13.82 0.41 7.74
CA LEU A 26 13.48 1.53 6.87
C LEU A 26 12.47 1.07 5.81
N GLY A 27 11.40 1.84 5.68
CA GLY A 27 10.49 1.85 4.54
C GLY A 27 10.14 3.31 4.20
N MET A 28 10.04 3.62 2.91
CA MET A 28 9.71 4.94 2.40
C MET A 28 8.64 4.82 1.32
N VAL A 29 7.69 5.75 1.31
CA VAL A 29 6.53 5.74 0.42
C VAL A 29 6.26 7.16 -0.02
N GLU A 30 5.92 7.33 -1.30
CA GLU A 30 5.38 8.57 -1.83
C GLU A 30 3.85 8.54 -1.76
N ASP A 31 3.25 9.61 -1.25
CA ASP A 31 1.79 9.81 -1.20
C ASP A 31 1.45 11.20 -1.74
N ASP A 32 0.38 11.26 -2.53
CA ASP A 32 -0.20 12.54 -2.90
C ASP A 32 -1.05 13.03 -1.73
N ALA A 33 -0.64 14.16 -1.14
CA ALA A 33 -1.30 14.74 0.02
C ALA A 33 -2.82 14.85 -0.19
N ASN A 34 -3.58 14.26 0.75
CA ASN A 34 -5.05 14.19 0.74
C ASN A 34 -5.65 13.28 -0.34
N MET A 35 -4.89 12.35 -0.92
CA MET A 35 -5.44 11.33 -1.83
C MET A 35 -5.36 9.92 -1.26
N PHE A 36 -4.52 9.70 -0.23
CA PHE A 36 -4.30 8.38 0.38
C PHE A 36 -3.85 7.31 -0.63
N THR A 37 -3.31 7.73 -1.78
CA THR A 37 -2.86 6.87 -2.88
C THR A 37 -1.69 6.00 -2.47
N GLY A 38 -0.87 6.49 -1.54
CA GLY A 38 0.26 5.77 -0.96
C GLY A 38 -0.14 4.71 0.06
N THR A 39 -1.42 4.56 0.45
CA THR A 39 -1.82 3.60 1.50
C THR A 39 -1.50 2.17 1.11
N HIS A 40 -1.77 1.78 -0.14
CA HIS A 40 -1.44 0.44 -0.62
C HIS A 40 0.08 0.22 -0.58
N THR A 41 0.84 1.15 -1.17
CA THR A 41 2.30 1.11 -1.19
C THR A 41 2.88 1.07 0.22
N PHE A 42 2.32 1.80 1.17
CA PHE A 42 2.72 1.74 2.56
C PHE A 42 2.58 0.35 3.16
N VAL A 43 1.44 -0.31 2.96
CA VAL A 43 1.26 -1.68 3.46
C VAL A 43 2.20 -2.66 2.75
N HIS A 44 2.46 -2.44 1.46
CA HIS A 44 3.45 -3.22 0.70
C HIS A 44 4.86 -3.10 1.27
N GLU A 45 5.36 -1.88 1.46
CA GLU A 45 6.70 -1.65 2.01
C GLU A 45 6.83 -2.15 3.45
N VAL A 46 5.78 -2.06 4.26
CA VAL A 46 5.73 -2.70 5.58
C VAL A 46 5.85 -4.22 5.45
N GLY A 47 5.22 -4.83 4.45
CA GLY A 47 5.37 -6.25 4.13
C GLY A 47 6.83 -6.62 3.88
N HIS A 48 7.56 -5.83 3.08
CA HIS A 48 9.00 -5.99 2.88
C HIS A 48 9.78 -5.86 4.18
N VAL A 49 9.57 -4.81 4.98
CA VAL A 49 10.22 -4.64 6.29
C VAL A 49 10.01 -5.86 7.19
N LEU A 50 8.85 -6.52 7.09
CA LEU A 50 8.48 -7.75 7.81
C LEU A 50 8.91 -9.05 7.11
N GLY A 51 9.75 -8.98 6.08
CA GLY A 51 10.41 -10.13 5.46
C GLY A 51 9.67 -10.78 4.30
N MET A 52 8.62 -10.15 3.77
CA MET A 52 7.91 -10.66 2.60
C MET A 52 8.65 -10.28 1.31
N TYR A 53 8.85 -11.24 0.41
CA TYR A 53 9.19 -10.98 -0.99
C TYR A 53 7.93 -10.78 -1.83
N HIS A 54 8.10 -10.26 -3.05
CA HIS A 54 6.99 -10.15 -4.00
C HIS A 54 6.38 -11.53 -4.32
N ASP A 55 5.09 -11.55 -4.60
CA ASP A 55 4.44 -12.74 -5.18
C ASP A 55 5.08 -13.04 -6.56
N GLY A 56 5.40 -14.32 -6.80
CA GLY A 56 6.09 -14.79 -8.00
C GLY A 56 7.61 -14.72 -7.91
N ASP A 57 8.16 -14.24 -6.79
CA ASP A 57 9.61 -14.20 -6.57
C ASP A 57 10.15 -15.57 -6.10
N ASN A 58 11.14 -16.09 -6.84
CA ASN A 58 11.77 -17.38 -6.56
C ASN A 58 12.40 -17.50 -5.16
N ARG A 59 12.70 -16.38 -4.48
CA ARG A 59 13.32 -16.40 -3.15
C ARG A 59 12.37 -16.73 -2.01
N GLY A 60 11.06 -16.58 -2.20
CA GLY A 60 10.11 -16.73 -1.08
C GLY A 60 8.64 -16.97 -1.44
N ALA A 61 8.21 -16.66 -2.66
CA ALA A 61 6.81 -16.83 -3.08
C ALA A 61 6.64 -17.27 -4.55
N PRO A 62 7.42 -18.27 -5.06
CA PRO A 62 7.27 -18.72 -6.44
C PRO A 62 5.90 -19.33 -6.74
N GLU A 63 5.17 -19.80 -5.71
CA GLU A 63 3.87 -20.45 -5.88
C GLU A 63 2.70 -19.46 -5.99
N CYS A 64 2.91 -18.19 -5.64
CA CYS A 64 1.90 -17.14 -5.79
C CYS A 64 2.14 -16.39 -7.11
N ALA A 65 1.09 -16.18 -7.90
CA ALA A 65 1.22 -15.47 -9.17
C ALA A 65 1.53 -13.98 -8.94
N SER A 66 2.55 -13.45 -9.63
CA SER A 66 2.88 -12.03 -9.63
C SER A 66 1.74 -11.14 -10.14
N THR A 67 0.83 -11.70 -10.93
CA THR A 67 -0.36 -11.03 -11.47
C THR A 67 -1.61 -11.22 -10.61
N GLY A 68 -1.50 -11.85 -9.44
CA GLY A 68 -2.64 -12.13 -8.57
C GLY A 68 -3.27 -10.91 -7.91
N GLY A 69 -2.63 -9.74 -7.98
CA GLY A 69 -3.15 -8.47 -7.47
C GLY A 69 -3.13 -8.34 -5.95
N TYR A 70 -2.59 -9.30 -5.20
CA TYR A 70 -2.42 -9.18 -3.75
C TYR A 70 -1.48 -8.04 -3.38
N ILE A 71 -1.47 -7.64 -2.11
CA ILE A 71 -0.65 -6.52 -1.63
C ILE A 71 0.82 -6.65 -2.06
N MET A 72 1.39 -7.86 -2.05
CA MET A 72 2.79 -8.11 -2.44
C MET A 72 3.01 -8.41 -3.93
N ALA A 73 2.01 -8.22 -4.79
CA ALA A 73 2.21 -8.28 -6.23
C ALA A 73 3.23 -7.21 -6.67
N PRO A 74 4.14 -7.49 -7.63
CA PRO A 74 5.18 -6.54 -8.06
C PRO A 74 4.64 -5.24 -8.68
N SER A 75 3.40 -5.22 -9.16
CA SER A 75 2.79 -4.08 -9.84
C SER A 75 1.33 -3.94 -9.43
N GLN A 76 0.92 -2.70 -9.14
CA GLN A 76 -0.48 -2.36 -8.90
C GLN A 76 -1.27 -2.40 -10.21
N GLY A 77 -2.31 -3.24 -10.26
CA GLY A 77 -3.26 -3.31 -11.37
C GLY A 77 -4.66 -2.85 -10.97
N LEU A 78 -5.58 -2.69 -11.93
CA LEU A 78 -6.99 -2.39 -11.65
C LEU A 78 -7.68 -3.44 -10.77
N HIS A 79 -7.17 -4.67 -10.77
CA HIS A 79 -7.73 -5.80 -10.02
C HIS A 79 -6.98 -6.06 -8.71
N SER A 80 -6.29 -5.05 -8.16
CA SER A 80 -5.55 -5.22 -6.91
C SER A 80 -6.51 -5.49 -5.74
N VAL A 81 -6.25 -6.54 -4.97
CA VAL A 81 -7.00 -6.92 -3.79
C VAL A 81 -6.32 -6.37 -2.54
N HIS A 82 -7.10 -5.86 -1.59
CA HIS A 82 -6.59 -5.28 -0.35
C HIS A 82 -6.20 -6.33 0.71
N THR A 83 -5.66 -7.47 0.28
CA THR A 83 -5.27 -8.58 1.15
C THR A 83 -3.90 -9.12 0.77
N PHE A 84 -3.21 -9.72 1.75
CA PHE A 84 -1.97 -10.45 1.51
C PHE A 84 -2.28 -11.82 0.89
N SER A 85 -1.39 -12.29 0.02
CA SER A 85 -1.41 -13.66 -0.47
C SER A 85 -1.11 -14.65 0.65
N TRP A 86 -1.40 -15.94 0.43
CA TRP A 86 -1.02 -16.98 1.38
C TRP A 86 0.52 -17.13 1.46
N CYS A 87 1.26 -16.87 0.37
CA CYS A 87 2.73 -16.87 0.37
C CYS A 87 3.28 -15.73 1.25
N SER A 88 2.72 -14.53 1.13
CA SER A 88 3.05 -13.39 1.98
C SER A 88 2.81 -13.70 3.46
N SER A 89 1.66 -14.30 3.78
CA SER A 89 1.32 -14.72 5.14
C SER A 89 2.33 -15.75 5.68
N LYS A 90 2.68 -16.75 4.88
CA LYS A 90 3.70 -17.77 5.24
C LYS A 90 5.06 -17.15 5.53
N GLN A 91 5.50 -16.18 4.72
CA GLN A 91 6.76 -15.47 4.92
C GLN A 91 6.75 -14.63 6.21
N LEU A 92 5.64 -13.97 6.54
CA LEU A 92 5.49 -13.26 7.80
C LEU A 92 5.60 -14.20 9.01
N TYR A 93 4.91 -15.34 8.99
CA TYR A 93 5.03 -16.34 10.04
C TYR A 93 6.47 -16.84 10.18
N TYR A 94 7.15 -17.08 9.06
CA TYR A 94 8.56 -17.46 9.06
C TYR A 94 9.45 -16.38 9.67
N PHE A 95 9.27 -15.11 9.31
CA PHE A 95 10.02 -13.98 9.88
C PHE A 95 9.82 -13.89 11.40
N LEU A 96 8.56 -13.93 11.86
CA LEU A 96 8.21 -13.85 13.28
C LEU A 96 8.72 -15.05 14.09
N SER A 97 8.94 -16.21 13.44
CA SER A 97 9.52 -17.39 14.10
C SER A 97 11.00 -17.24 14.45
N LYS A 98 11.69 -16.21 13.93
CA LYS A 98 13.13 -16.05 14.11
C LYS A 98 13.49 -15.36 15.42
N PRO A 99 14.57 -15.76 16.11
CA PRO A 99 15.00 -15.12 17.35
C PRO A 99 15.24 -13.62 17.24
N TYR A 100 15.69 -13.14 16.08
CA TYR A 100 15.95 -11.73 15.83
C TYR A 100 14.66 -10.89 15.68
N ALA A 101 13.49 -11.50 15.50
CA ALA A 101 12.21 -10.78 15.40
C ALA A 101 11.63 -10.39 16.78
N ASN A 102 12.36 -10.68 17.86
CA ASN A 102 11.94 -10.40 19.24
C ASN A 102 11.62 -8.93 19.52
N CYS A 103 12.14 -7.97 18.74
CA CYS A 103 11.83 -6.56 18.91
C CYS A 103 10.33 -6.24 18.71
N LEU A 104 9.60 -7.09 17.98
CA LEU A 104 8.16 -6.97 17.73
C LEU A 104 7.28 -7.64 18.80
N SER A 105 7.88 -8.34 19.77
CA SER A 105 7.15 -9.08 20.82
C SER A 105 6.63 -8.19 21.96
N SER A 106 7.16 -6.97 22.10
CA SER A 106 6.76 -6.05 23.16
C SER A 106 5.46 -5.34 22.78
N LYS A 107 4.45 -5.45 23.63
CA LYS A 107 3.27 -4.57 23.56
C LYS A 107 3.72 -3.14 23.86
N THR A 108 3.39 -2.20 22.98
CA THR A 108 3.58 -0.77 23.27
C THR A 108 2.71 -0.42 24.49
N LYS A 109 3.28 0.33 25.45
CA LYS A 109 2.54 0.77 26.66
C LYS A 109 1.46 1.82 26.34
N THR A 110 1.49 2.38 25.14
CA THR A 110 0.56 3.36 24.60
C THR A 110 0.20 2.95 23.17
N PRO A 111 -0.81 2.08 22.98
CA PRO A 111 -1.39 1.91 21.65
C PRO A 111 -1.86 3.29 21.15
N GLY A 112 -1.62 3.57 19.87
CA GLY A 112 -2.16 4.77 19.23
C GLY A 112 -3.69 4.82 19.38
N LYS A 113 -4.28 6.02 19.31
CA LYS A 113 -5.73 6.17 19.38
C LYS A 113 -6.37 5.36 18.24
N ALA A 114 -7.19 4.37 18.58
CA ALA A 114 -7.90 3.59 17.58
C ALA A 114 -8.71 4.52 16.67
N LEU A 115 -8.42 4.49 15.37
CA LEU A 115 -9.21 5.18 14.38
C LEU A 115 -10.51 4.40 14.19
N ASN A 116 -11.64 5.09 14.30
CA ASN A 116 -12.94 4.52 13.95
C ASN A 116 -13.42 5.12 12.62
N ALA A 117 -14.38 4.45 11.98
CA ALA A 117 -14.93 4.88 10.70
C ALA A 117 -15.38 6.35 10.70
N LYS A 118 -15.94 6.85 11.81
CA LYS A 118 -16.38 8.25 11.93
C LYS A 118 -15.22 9.24 11.90
N VAL A 119 -14.05 8.89 12.45
CA VAL A 119 -12.85 9.73 12.37
C VAL A 119 -12.27 9.70 10.96
N ILE A 120 -12.18 8.52 10.35
CA ILE A 120 -11.66 8.33 8.99
C ILE A 120 -12.53 9.10 7.98
N LEU A 121 -13.85 8.94 8.04
CA LEU A 121 -14.79 9.62 7.14
C LEU A 121 -14.77 11.14 7.28
N LYS A 122 -14.44 11.68 8.45
CA LYS A 122 -14.26 13.13 8.65
C LYS A 122 -12.98 13.66 8.01
N GLN A 123 -11.98 12.80 7.80
CA GLN A 123 -10.73 13.12 7.13
C GLN A 123 -10.78 12.79 5.63
N ALA A 124 -11.85 12.12 5.17
CA ALA A 124 -12.03 11.78 3.77
C ALA A 124 -12.18 13.05 2.93
N VAL A 125 -11.56 13.01 1.76
CA VAL A 125 -11.48 14.16 0.86
C VAL A 125 -12.68 14.12 -0.08
N PRO A 126 -13.45 15.22 -0.22
CA PRO A 126 -14.63 15.23 -1.06
C PRO A 126 -14.30 14.81 -2.50
N PRO A 127 -15.19 14.08 -3.19
CA PRO A 127 -14.94 13.60 -4.55
C PRO A 127 -14.50 14.72 -5.52
N GLN A 128 -15.18 15.87 -5.50
CA GLN A 128 -14.77 17.04 -6.29
C GLN A 128 -13.31 17.44 -6.04
N LYS A 129 -12.84 17.38 -4.79
CA LYS A 129 -11.48 17.73 -4.43
C LYS A 129 -10.46 16.71 -4.94
N VAL A 130 -10.81 15.43 -4.93
CA VAL A 130 -10.00 14.37 -5.55
C VAL A 130 -9.84 14.62 -7.06
N CYS A 131 -10.90 15.02 -7.75
CA CYS A 131 -10.82 15.37 -9.18
C CYS A 131 -9.90 16.57 -9.44
N GLU A 132 -10.01 17.63 -8.64
CA GLU A 132 -9.11 18.80 -8.74
C GLU A 132 -7.63 18.42 -8.50
N LEU A 133 -7.37 17.49 -7.57
CA LEU A 133 -6.02 17.03 -7.26
C LEU A 133 -5.44 16.13 -8.36
N LYS A 134 -6.26 15.26 -8.97
CA LYS A 134 -5.89 14.43 -10.13
C LYS A 134 -5.63 15.26 -11.39
N HIS A 135 -6.40 16.32 -11.60
CA HIS A 135 -6.38 17.13 -12.83
C HIS A 135 -6.00 18.59 -12.53
N ARG A 136 -4.80 18.79 -11.96
CA ARG A 136 -4.33 20.13 -11.57
C ARG A 136 -4.26 21.08 -12.77
N GLY A 137 -4.84 22.27 -12.60
CA GLY A 137 -4.85 23.31 -13.64
C GLY A 137 -5.99 23.20 -14.65
N GLU A 138 -6.88 22.22 -14.50
CA GLU A 138 -8.04 22.03 -15.38
C GLU A 138 -9.35 22.45 -14.68
N ARG A 139 -10.32 22.98 -15.44
CA ARG A 139 -11.70 23.12 -14.94
C ARG A 139 -12.39 21.76 -15.04
N ILE A 140 -12.49 21.06 -13.91
CA ILE A 140 -13.08 19.73 -13.83
C ILE A 140 -14.22 19.68 -12.80
N THR A 141 -15.25 18.88 -13.10
CA THR A 141 -16.40 18.65 -12.23
C THR A 141 -16.59 17.15 -12.00
N HIS A 142 -16.78 16.74 -10.75
CA HIS A 142 -17.14 15.38 -10.36
C HIS A 142 -18.63 15.09 -10.66
N ILE A 143 -18.93 13.90 -11.15
CA ILE A 143 -20.30 13.45 -11.42
C ILE A 143 -20.52 12.08 -10.76
N GLU A 144 -21.54 11.95 -9.90
CA GLU A 144 -21.85 10.70 -9.18
C GLU A 144 -22.52 9.61 -10.03
N SER A 145 -23.14 9.97 -11.16
CA SER A 145 -23.75 9.02 -12.10
C SER A 145 -24.02 9.65 -13.47
N PHE A 146 -23.64 8.94 -14.54
CA PHE A 146 -23.79 9.43 -15.92
C PHE A 146 -25.19 9.11 -16.47
N ALA A 147 -26.16 10.02 -16.29
CA ALA A 147 -27.48 9.90 -16.90
C ALA A 147 -27.57 10.73 -18.20
N GLY A 148 -27.17 10.14 -19.33
CA GLY A 148 -27.67 10.46 -20.67
C GLY A 148 -27.21 11.76 -21.36
N SER A 149 -26.63 11.58 -22.56
CA SER A 149 -26.80 12.41 -23.77
C SER A 149 -26.76 13.95 -23.61
N LYS A 150 -25.66 14.53 -23.09
CA LYS A 150 -25.32 15.93 -23.41
C LYS A 150 -23.81 16.13 -23.56
N VAL A 151 -23.43 16.54 -24.76
CA VAL A 151 -22.08 17.06 -25.05
C VAL A 151 -21.93 18.38 -24.32
N TYR A 152 -21.02 18.45 -23.36
CA TYR A 152 -20.58 19.68 -22.72
C TYR A 152 -19.06 19.79 -22.81
N ASN A 153 -18.56 21.02 -23.00
CA ASN A 153 -17.12 21.38 -23.02
C ASN A 153 -16.42 21.30 -21.65
N LEU A 154 -17.04 20.63 -20.67
CA LEU A 154 -16.47 20.40 -19.34
C LEU A 154 -15.80 19.03 -19.33
N LYS A 155 -14.54 18.99 -18.89
CA LYS A 155 -13.89 17.70 -18.59
C LYS A 155 -14.55 17.12 -17.33
N HIS A 156 -14.81 15.82 -17.34
CA HIS A 156 -15.45 15.10 -16.25
C HIS A 156 -14.47 14.13 -15.61
N CYS A 157 -14.59 13.95 -14.30
CA CYS A 157 -13.83 12.96 -13.55
C CYS A 157 -14.80 12.06 -12.77
N ASP A 158 -14.63 10.76 -12.98
CA ASP A 158 -15.33 9.67 -12.29
C ASP A 158 -14.35 9.09 -11.27
N ILE A 159 -14.82 8.80 -10.05
CA ILE A 159 -13.98 8.39 -8.91
C ILE A 159 -14.40 7.03 -8.40
#